data_AF-A0A839ZCH6-F1
#
_entry.id   AF-A0A839ZCH6-F1
#
_cell.length_a   1.000
_cell.length_b   1.000
_cell.length_c   1.000
_cell.angle_alpha   90.00
_cell.angle_beta   90.00
_cell.angle_gamma   90.00
#
_symmetry.space_group_name_H-M   'P 1'
#
loop_
_entity.id
_entity.type
_entity.pdbx_description
1 polymer ?
#
loop_
_entity_poly.entity_id
_entity_poly.type
_entity_poly.pdbx_seq_one_letter_code
_entity_poly.pdbx_strand_id
1 'polypeptide(L)'
;MFDKDFWLRLAQILWGSSLTKLGSSIAVIGAFALTGSLIETLIASAFAYYDKPSPVPNLPIWIGFSVFFTGIAVSILGAYWQRPLAPKEPNPHDIELLQRYRGEFTEGRKDFLRDHNFWDSFDSAVLDFVTEVAYWRGARFEFVDDQVEAPFSVVKKRAQHFDDLVGMKTWPHRVAPNRQTALPDNHDEWQPHPQIVKSVNELNQAARELLAAADEFERVSKFRIPIV
;
A
#
# COMPACT_ATOMS: atom_id res chain seq x y z
N MET A 1 -11.17 7.13 37.51
CA MET A 1 -9.74 7.25 37.15
C MET A 1 -9.56 6.50 35.85
N PHE A 2 -9.28 7.18 34.74
CA PHE A 2 -9.23 6.55 33.42
C PHE A 2 -7.96 5.68 33.29
N ASP A 3 -8.13 4.46 32.81
CA ASP A 3 -7.05 3.47 32.64
C ASP A 3 -6.10 3.86 31.48
N LYS A 4 -4.84 3.42 31.53
CA LYS A 4 -3.85 3.66 30.46
C LYS A 4 -4.33 3.13 29.10
N ASP A 5 -5.09 2.03 29.12
CA ASP A 5 -5.67 1.43 27.92
C ASP A 5 -6.73 2.31 27.26
N PHE A 6 -7.46 3.12 28.05
CA PHE A 6 -8.40 4.11 27.52
C PHE A 6 -7.66 5.20 26.73
N TRP A 7 -6.56 5.71 27.29
CA TRP A 7 -5.74 6.74 26.64
C TRP A 7 -5.02 6.23 25.39
N LEU A 8 -4.56 4.98 25.38
CA LEU A 8 -3.94 4.36 24.21
C LEU A 8 -4.93 4.14 23.07
N ARG A 9 -6.16 3.67 23.38
CA ARG A 9 -7.23 3.52 22.39
C ARG A 9 -7.70 4.86 21.86
N LEU A 10 -7.77 5.87 22.71
CA LEU A 10 -8.08 7.24 22.29
C LEU A 10 -6.99 7.75 21.33
N ALA A 11 -5.71 7.63 21.68
CA ALA A 11 -4.59 8.03 20.83
C ALA A 11 -4.61 7.34 19.45
N GLN A 12 -4.90 6.04 19.39
CA GLN A 12 -5.03 5.31 18.12
C GLN A 12 -6.18 5.82 17.25
N ILE A 13 -7.30 6.20 17.84
CA ILE A 13 -8.45 6.81 17.13
C ILE A 13 -8.09 8.21 16.61
N LEU A 14 -7.32 8.98 17.38
CA LEU A 14 -6.97 10.38 17.05
C LEU A 14 -5.92 10.51 15.92
N TRP A 15 -5.17 9.44 15.63
CA TRP A 15 -4.10 9.42 14.60
C TRP A 15 -4.47 8.77 13.26
N GLY A 16 -5.70 8.26 13.09
CA GLY A 16 -6.24 7.85 11.78
C GLY A 16 -6.59 9.06 10.88
N SER A 17 -6.75 8.81 9.57
CA SER A 17 -7.20 9.66 8.42
C SER A 17 -7.46 11.19 8.59
N SER A 18 -7.55 11.94 7.48
CA SER A 18 -7.82 13.40 7.50
C SER A 18 -9.08 13.84 8.28
N LEU A 19 -10.16 13.04 8.26
CA LEU A 19 -11.39 13.34 9.00
C LEU A 19 -11.27 13.02 10.50
N THR A 20 -10.56 11.93 10.83
CA THR A 20 -10.25 11.57 12.22
C THR A 20 -9.27 12.57 12.85
N LYS A 21 -8.37 13.16 12.05
CA LYS A 21 -7.50 14.30 12.44
C LYS A 21 -8.28 15.57 12.75
N LEU A 22 -9.35 15.85 12.00
CA LEU A 22 -10.18 17.04 12.22
C LEU A 22 -11.05 16.89 13.47
N GLY A 23 -11.67 15.71 13.66
CA GLY A 23 -12.38 15.36 14.89
C GLY A 23 -11.47 15.33 16.12
N SER A 24 -10.24 14.83 15.99
CA SER A 24 -9.26 14.79 17.08
C SER A 24 -8.75 16.18 17.47
N SER A 25 -8.50 17.04 16.48
CA SER A 25 -8.12 18.43 16.73
C SER A 25 -9.23 19.19 17.50
N ILE A 26 -10.49 18.98 17.12
CA ILE A 26 -11.65 19.57 17.82
C ILE A 26 -11.78 19.00 19.24
N ALA A 27 -11.60 17.69 19.44
CA ALA A 27 -11.64 17.07 20.77
C ALA A 27 -10.51 17.59 21.68
N VAL A 28 -9.31 17.77 21.15
CA VAL A 28 -8.17 18.34 21.86
C VAL A 28 -8.42 19.80 22.24
N ILE A 29 -8.95 20.62 21.33
CA ILE A 29 -9.36 22.01 21.62
C ILE A 29 -10.43 22.04 22.72
N GLY A 30 -11.43 21.13 22.66
CA GLY A 30 -12.44 20.99 23.71
C GLY A 30 -11.85 20.58 25.07
N ALA A 31 -10.90 19.65 25.09
CA ALA A 31 -10.19 19.26 26.31
C ALA A 31 -9.35 20.41 26.90
N PHE A 32 -8.73 21.24 26.06
CA PHE A 32 -8.03 22.44 26.50
C PHE A 32 -8.96 23.55 26.98
N ALA A 33 -10.18 23.64 26.44
CA ALA A 33 -11.21 24.54 26.96
C ALA A 33 -11.72 24.09 28.34
N LEU A 34 -11.75 22.78 28.59
CA LEU A 34 -12.15 22.19 29.88
C LEU A 34 -11.09 22.36 30.99
N THR A 35 -9.81 22.46 30.66
CA THR A 35 -8.75 22.69 31.66
C THR A 35 -8.62 24.17 32.08
N GLY A 36 -9.38 25.07 31.45
CA GLY A 36 -9.50 26.50 31.78
C GLY A 36 -8.24 27.32 31.49
N SER A 37 -7.04 26.80 31.76
CA SER A 37 -5.84 27.63 31.86
C SER A 37 -5.18 27.95 30.52
N LEU A 38 -5.18 27.05 29.54
CA LEU A 38 -4.36 27.21 28.32
C LEU A 38 -5.03 28.07 27.25
N ILE A 39 -6.34 27.93 27.04
CA ILE A 39 -7.07 28.76 26.08
C ILE A 39 -7.28 30.17 26.65
N GLU A 40 -7.55 30.31 27.95
CA GLU A 40 -7.57 31.62 28.59
C GLU A 40 -6.21 32.30 28.55
N THR A 41 -5.10 31.58 28.76
CA THR A 41 -3.76 32.18 28.62
C THR A 41 -3.39 32.49 27.17
N LEU A 42 -3.77 31.68 26.18
CA LEU A 42 -3.55 31.97 24.75
C LEU A 42 -4.38 33.17 24.27
N ILE A 43 -5.65 33.24 24.66
CA ILE A 43 -6.52 34.38 24.33
C ILE A 43 -6.04 35.62 25.10
N ALA A 44 -5.75 35.52 26.40
CA ALA A 44 -5.24 36.64 27.18
C ALA A 44 -3.89 37.15 26.66
N SER A 45 -2.98 36.26 26.24
CA SER A 45 -1.69 36.66 25.65
C SER A 45 -1.85 37.29 24.26
N ALA A 46 -2.77 36.80 23.43
CA ALA A 46 -3.08 37.42 22.14
C ALA A 46 -3.70 38.81 22.30
N PHE A 47 -4.57 39.02 23.29
CA PHE A 47 -5.18 40.33 23.56
C PHE A 47 -4.23 41.30 24.29
N ALA A 48 -3.38 40.79 25.19
CA ALA A 48 -2.31 41.57 25.83
C ALA A 48 -1.29 42.09 24.79
N TYR A 49 -1.03 41.34 23.71
CA TYR A 49 -0.18 41.81 22.61
C TYR A 49 -0.74 43.05 21.88
N TYR A 50 -2.07 43.23 21.88
CA TYR A 50 -2.74 44.39 21.26
C TYR A 50 -3.17 45.47 22.25
N ASP A 51 -2.73 45.39 23.51
CA ASP A 51 -3.05 46.32 24.60
C ASP A 51 -4.57 46.56 24.78
N LYS A 52 -5.36 45.51 24.52
CA LYS A 52 -6.81 45.51 24.68
C LYS A 52 -7.21 44.57 25.83
N PRO A 53 -8.12 44.99 26.73
CA PRO A 53 -8.64 44.08 27.74
C PRO A 53 -9.36 42.90 27.07
N SER A 54 -9.08 41.68 27.53
CA SER A 54 -9.71 40.47 27.01
C SER A 54 -11.24 40.56 27.21
N PRO A 55 -12.06 40.46 26.16
CA PRO A 55 -13.51 40.62 26.26
C PRO A 55 -14.23 39.37 26.77
N VAL A 56 -13.53 38.31 27.16
CA VAL A 56 -14.14 37.00 27.44
C VAL A 56 -14.04 36.65 28.94
N PRO A 57 -14.95 37.16 29.80
CA PRO A 57 -15.07 36.63 31.15
C PRO A 57 -15.88 35.32 31.13
N ASN A 58 -15.30 34.26 31.69
CA ASN A 58 -15.97 33.00 32.07
C ASN A 58 -16.78 32.34 30.94
N LEU A 59 -16.10 31.76 29.95
CA LEU A 59 -16.76 30.80 29.06
C LEU A 59 -17.35 29.67 29.93
N PRO A 60 -18.68 29.46 29.89
CA PRO A 60 -19.29 28.41 30.69
C PRO A 60 -18.67 27.04 30.37
N ILE A 61 -18.30 26.29 31.41
CA ILE A 61 -17.63 24.97 31.29
C ILE A 61 -18.39 24.02 30.35
N TRP A 62 -19.72 24.17 30.23
CA TRP A 62 -20.55 23.35 29.33
C TRP A 62 -20.16 23.51 27.84
N ILE A 63 -19.60 24.65 27.44
CA ILE A 63 -19.10 24.87 26.06
C ILE A 63 -17.86 24.01 25.80
N GLY A 64 -16.97 23.86 26.78
CA GLY A 64 -15.82 22.94 26.67
C GLY A 64 -16.28 21.49 26.50
N PHE A 65 -17.30 21.09 27.26
CA PHE A 65 -17.87 19.74 27.14
C PHE A 65 -18.55 19.52 25.79
N SER A 66 -19.30 20.49 25.27
CA SER A 66 -19.96 20.34 23.97
C SER A 66 -18.95 20.17 22.85
N VAL A 67 -17.90 20.99 22.80
CA VAL A 67 -16.83 20.86 21.79
C VAL A 67 -16.11 19.51 21.91
N PHE A 68 -15.79 19.07 23.13
CA PHE A 68 -15.15 17.78 23.37
C PHE A 68 -16.00 16.60 22.88
N PHE A 69 -17.27 16.54 23.27
CA PHE A 69 -18.17 15.47 22.86
C PHE A 69 -18.50 15.52 21.37
N THR A 70 -18.59 16.71 20.76
CA THR A 70 -18.72 16.85 19.31
C THR A 70 -17.47 16.30 18.59
N GLY A 71 -16.26 16.60 19.06
CA GLY A 71 -15.02 16.06 18.49
C GLY A 71 -14.95 14.52 18.59
N ILE A 72 -15.37 13.95 19.72
CA ILE A 72 -15.50 12.49 19.88
C ILE A 72 -16.55 11.92 18.92
N ALA A 73 -17.74 12.51 18.85
CA ALA A 73 -18.81 12.05 17.99
C ALA A 73 -18.40 12.06 16.51
N VAL A 74 -17.75 13.13 16.04
CA VAL A 74 -17.20 13.24 14.68
C VAL A 74 -16.11 12.19 14.45
N SER A 75 -15.27 11.91 15.44
CA SER A 75 -14.23 10.87 15.33
C SER A 75 -14.82 9.46 15.25
N ILE A 76 -15.87 9.17 16.03
CA ILE A 76 -16.61 7.90 16.00
C ILE A 76 -17.35 7.75 14.67
N LEU A 77 -18.00 8.81 14.18
CA LEU A 77 -18.64 8.83 12.86
C LEU A 77 -17.61 8.60 11.75
N GLY A 78 -16.47 9.31 11.78
CA GLY A 78 -15.39 9.10 10.81
C GLY A 78 -14.88 7.66 10.83
N ALA A 79 -14.67 7.08 12.01
CA ALA A 79 -14.26 5.69 12.16
C ALA A 79 -15.35 4.70 11.69
N TYR A 80 -16.63 5.01 11.92
CA TYR A 80 -17.76 4.19 11.47
C TYR A 80 -17.90 4.20 9.94
N TRP A 81 -17.73 5.35 9.30
CA TRP A 81 -17.77 5.50 7.84
C TRP A 81 -16.53 4.89 7.16
N GLN A 82 -15.45 4.72 7.90
CA GLN A 82 -14.22 4.04 7.46
C GLN A 82 -14.17 2.57 7.82
N ARG A 83 -15.17 2.03 8.53
CA ARG A 83 -15.25 0.58 8.69
C ARG A 83 -15.34 -0.01 7.30
N PRO A 84 -14.44 -0.92 6.90
CA PRO A 84 -14.66 -1.69 5.71
C PRO A 84 -16.02 -2.37 5.91
N LEU A 85 -16.98 -2.05 5.06
CA LEU A 85 -18.24 -2.77 4.99
C LEU A 85 -17.85 -4.25 4.97
N ALA A 86 -18.38 -5.03 5.92
CA ALA A 86 -18.21 -6.48 5.94
C ALA A 86 -18.46 -7.03 4.52
N PRO A 87 -17.70 -8.03 4.06
CA PRO A 87 -17.64 -8.35 2.64
C PRO A 87 -19.05 -8.58 2.12
N LYS A 88 -19.49 -7.72 1.20
CA LYS A 88 -20.49 -8.11 0.21
C LYS A 88 -19.96 -9.42 -0.37
N GLU A 89 -20.80 -10.45 -0.45
CA GLU A 89 -20.37 -11.75 -1.00
C GLU A 89 -19.43 -11.52 -2.19
N PRO A 90 -18.20 -12.08 -2.17
CA PRO A 90 -17.22 -11.77 -3.18
C PRO A 90 -17.80 -12.08 -4.56
N ASN A 91 -17.53 -11.21 -5.53
CA ASN A 91 -18.03 -11.42 -6.87
C ASN A 91 -17.48 -12.76 -7.41
N PRO A 92 -18.32 -13.66 -7.97
CA PRO A 92 -17.83 -14.91 -8.56
C PRO A 92 -16.70 -14.70 -9.56
N HIS A 93 -16.75 -13.61 -10.35
CA HIS A 93 -15.69 -13.24 -11.28
C HIS A 93 -14.35 -13.00 -10.58
N ASP A 94 -14.35 -12.28 -9.46
CA ASP A 94 -13.15 -11.95 -8.70
C ASP A 94 -12.54 -13.21 -8.07
N ILE A 95 -13.37 -14.14 -7.62
CA ILE A 95 -12.91 -15.45 -7.12
C ILE A 95 -12.22 -16.24 -8.23
N GLU A 96 -12.85 -16.37 -9.39
CA GLU A 96 -12.30 -17.10 -10.55
C GLU A 96 -10.98 -16.47 -11.03
N LEU A 97 -10.93 -15.14 -11.13
CA LEU A 97 -9.75 -14.42 -11.56
C LEU A 97 -8.60 -14.57 -10.54
N LEU A 98 -8.89 -14.50 -9.24
CA LEU A 98 -7.88 -14.73 -8.20
C LEU A 98 -7.35 -16.17 -8.23
N GLN A 99 -8.21 -17.16 -8.45
CA GLN A 99 -7.79 -18.55 -8.61
C GLN A 99 -6.89 -18.74 -9.84
N ARG A 100 -7.26 -18.14 -10.98
CA ARG A 100 -6.42 -18.14 -12.18
C ARG A 100 -5.07 -17.50 -11.93
N TYR A 101 -5.04 -16.33 -11.28
CA TYR A 101 -3.80 -15.65 -10.92
C TYR A 101 -2.91 -16.51 -10.03
N ARG A 102 -3.47 -17.18 -9.02
CA ARG A 102 -2.72 -18.12 -8.16
C ARG A 102 -2.19 -19.33 -8.90
N GLY A 103 -2.89 -19.77 -9.94
CA GLY A 103 -2.39 -20.77 -10.88
C GLY A 103 -1.16 -20.27 -11.64
N GLU A 104 -1.10 -18.98 -11.97
CA GLU A 104 0.07 -18.39 -12.60
C GLU A 104 1.22 -18.11 -11.62
N PHE A 105 0.94 -17.50 -10.47
CA PHE A 105 1.94 -17.14 -9.46
C PHE A 105 2.03 -18.18 -8.33
N THR A 106 2.38 -19.41 -8.69
CA THR A 106 2.64 -20.47 -7.69
C THR A 106 3.86 -20.14 -6.82
N GLU A 107 3.98 -20.76 -5.64
CA GLU A 107 5.13 -20.53 -4.75
C GLU A 107 6.47 -20.80 -5.46
N GLY A 108 6.59 -21.90 -6.22
CA GLY A 108 7.83 -22.19 -6.94
C GLY A 108 8.21 -21.15 -7.99
N ARG A 109 7.22 -20.52 -8.65
CA ARG A 109 7.46 -19.42 -9.60
C ARG A 109 7.87 -18.13 -8.86
N LYS A 110 7.30 -17.88 -7.68
CA LYS A 110 7.73 -16.76 -6.81
C LYS A 110 9.13 -16.97 -6.24
N ASP A 111 9.47 -18.21 -5.87
CA ASP A 111 10.82 -18.57 -5.42
C ASP A 111 11.84 -18.33 -6.52
N PHE A 112 11.51 -18.66 -7.78
CA PHE A 112 12.37 -18.30 -8.92
C PHE A 112 12.63 -16.78 -9.01
N LEU A 113 11.59 -15.95 -8.93
CA LEU A 113 11.77 -14.48 -8.94
C LEU A 113 12.58 -13.96 -7.75
N ARG A 114 12.52 -14.67 -6.61
CA ARG A 114 13.22 -14.29 -5.37
C ARG A 114 14.70 -14.64 -5.42
N ASP A 115 15.01 -15.84 -5.88
CA ASP A 115 16.31 -16.47 -5.68
C ASP A 115 17.18 -16.45 -6.95
N HIS A 116 16.57 -16.33 -8.14
CA HIS A 116 17.32 -16.32 -9.39
C HIS A 116 18.07 -15.00 -9.61
N ASN A 117 19.35 -15.10 -9.96
CA ASN A 117 20.14 -13.98 -10.44
C ASN A 117 20.21 -14.03 -11.96
N PHE A 118 19.73 -12.99 -12.64
CA PHE A 118 19.74 -12.89 -14.10
C PHE A 118 21.13 -12.74 -14.73
N TRP A 119 22.19 -12.78 -13.92
CA TRP A 119 23.54 -13.11 -14.39
C TRP A 119 23.59 -14.51 -14.97
N ASP A 120 22.93 -15.47 -14.31
CA ASP A 120 22.90 -16.86 -14.72
C ASP A 120 21.81 -17.11 -15.76
N SER A 121 22.09 -18.03 -16.69
CA SER A 121 21.10 -18.45 -17.68
C SER A 121 19.93 -19.17 -17.02
N PHE A 122 18.73 -19.03 -17.59
CA PHE A 122 17.50 -19.64 -17.10
C PHE A 122 16.70 -20.26 -18.25
N ASP A 123 15.78 -21.19 -17.97
CA ASP A 123 14.89 -21.74 -18.98
C ASP A 123 13.88 -20.68 -19.42
N SER A 124 13.71 -20.47 -20.73
CA SER A 124 12.79 -19.42 -21.25
C SER A 124 11.36 -19.62 -20.74
N ALA A 125 10.91 -20.88 -20.65
CA ALA A 125 9.56 -21.22 -20.26
C ALA A 125 9.26 -20.96 -18.78
N VAL A 126 10.31 -20.76 -17.95
CA VAL A 126 10.12 -20.47 -16.53
C VAL A 126 9.39 -19.14 -16.32
N LEU A 127 9.46 -18.22 -17.28
CA LEU A 127 8.84 -16.89 -17.22
C LEU A 127 7.50 -16.78 -17.96
N ASP A 128 6.99 -17.86 -18.57
CA ASP A 128 5.72 -17.84 -19.32
C ASP A 128 4.55 -17.27 -18.49
N PHE A 129 4.59 -17.48 -17.16
CA PHE A 129 3.58 -16.95 -16.22
C PHE A 129 3.58 -15.42 -16.11
N VAL A 130 4.76 -14.80 -16.22
CA VAL A 130 4.91 -13.34 -16.22
C VAL A 130 4.30 -12.80 -17.51
N THR A 131 4.67 -13.40 -18.63
CA THR A 131 4.16 -13.04 -19.95
C THR A 131 2.63 -13.16 -19.98
N GLU A 132 2.07 -14.29 -19.54
CA GLU A 132 0.63 -14.49 -19.47
C GLU A 132 -0.08 -13.35 -18.71
N VAL A 133 0.38 -13.02 -17.50
CA VAL A 133 -0.23 -11.93 -16.69
C VAL A 133 0.02 -10.54 -17.30
N ALA A 134 1.16 -10.31 -17.94
CA ALA A 134 1.45 -9.05 -18.63
C ALA A 134 0.47 -8.76 -19.79
N TYR A 135 -0.06 -9.80 -20.43
CA TYR A 135 -1.01 -9.69 -21.54
C TYR A 135 -2.49 -9.76 -21.11
N TRP A 136 -2.78 -9.83 -19.82
CA TRP A 136 -4.14 -9.75 -19.31
C TRP A 136 -4.75 -8.36 -19.53
N ARG A 137 -5.62 -8.26 -20.53
CA ARG A 137 -6.24 -7.00 -20.98
C ARG A 137 -7.75 -7.12 -21.13
N GLY A 138 -8.45 -6.06 -20.72
CA GLY A 138 -9.90 -5.93 -20.82
C GLY A 138 -10.65 -6.42 -19.59
N ALA A 139 -11.96 -6.15 -19.56
CA ALA A 139 -12.81 -6.26 -18.37
C ALA A 139 -12.87 -7.65 -17.71
N ARG A 140 -12.51 -8.73 -18.43
CA ARG A 140 -12.45 -10.09 -17.88
C ARG A 140 -11.21 -10.37 -17.01
N PHE A 141 -10.27 -9.42 -16.94
CA PHE A 141 -9.05 -9.48 -16.14
C PHE A 141 -8.93 -8.27 -15.21
N GLU A 142 -10.08 -7.73 -14.82
CA GLU A 142 -10.21 -6.61 -13.90
C GLU A 142 -11.09 -7.07 -12.75
N PHE A 143 -10.62 -6.88 -11.53
CA PHE A 143 -11.41 -7.14 -10.35
C PHE A 143 -12.53 -6.09 -10.24
N VAL A 144 -13.72 -6.54 -9.83
CA VAL A 144 -14.86 -5.66 -9.57
C VAL A 144 -14.69 -4.91 -8.25
N ASP A 145 -14.03 -5.52 -7.26
CA ASP A 145 -13.61 -4.82 -6.05
C ASP A 145 -12.41 -3.92 -6.31
N ASP A 146 -12.63 -2.60 -6.36
CA ASP A 146 -11.58 -1.58 -6.56
C ASP A 146 -10.41 -1.71 -5.56
N GLN A 147 -10.65 -2.21 -4.34
CA GLN A 147 -9.59 -2.41 -3.35
C GLN A 147 -8.67 -3.56 -3.70
N VAL A 148 -9.15 -4.52 -4.50
CA VAL A 148 -8.38 -5.65 -5.04
C VAL A 148 -7.80 -5.30 -6.41
N GLU A 149 -8.54 -4.58 -7.26
CA GLU A 149 -8.05 -4.16 -8.58
C GLU A 149 -6.88 -3.19 -8.46
N ALA A 150 -6.89 -2.25 -7.51
CA ALA A 150 -5.81 -1.30 -7.34
C ALA A 150 -4.42 -1.97 -7.21
N PRO A 151 -4.18 -2.88 -6.23
CA PRO A 151 -2.91 -3.60 -6.16
C PRO A 151 -2.71 -4.57 -7.34
N PHE A 152 -3.77 -5.19 -7.87
CA PHE A 152 -3.63 -6.08 -9.03
C PHE A 152 -3.13 -5.36 -10.29
N SER A 153 -3.60 -4.13 -10.51
CA SER A 153 -3.14 -3.29 -11.61
C SER A 153 -1.64 -2.97 -11.51
N VAL A 154 -1.10 -2.89 -10.29
CA VAL A 154 0.33 -2.73 -10.05
C VAL A 154 1.06 -4.02 -10.44
N VAL A 155 0.55 -5.20 -10.07
CA VAL A 155 1.11 -6.49 -10.51
C VAL A 155 1.19 -6.57 -12.03
N LYS A 156 0.08 -6.29 -12.75
CA LYS A 156 0.04 -6.28 -14.22
C LYS A 156 1.11 -5.36 -14.82
N LYS A 157 1.23 -4.14 -14.30
CA LYS A 157 2.24 -3.17 -14.76
C LYS A 157 3.67 -3.63 -14.50
N ARG A 158 3.95 -4.22 -13.33
CA ARG A 158 5.27 -4.76 -13.00
C ARG A 158 5.61 -6.00 -13.81
N ALA A 159 4.63 -6.87 -14.07
CA ALA A 159 4.79 -8.03 -14.93
C ALA A 159 5.13 -7.59 -16.35
N GLN A 160 4.39 -6.62 -16.90
CA GLN A 160 4.68 -6.07 -18.22
C GLN A 160 6.07 -5.43 -18.29
N HIS A 161 6.43 -4.59 -17.31
CA HIS A 161 7.76 -3.98 -17.29
C HIS A 161 8.88 -5.02 -17.23
N PHE A 162 8.70 -6.07 -16.44
CA PHE A 162 9.67 -7.14 -16.33
C PHE A 162 9.76 -7.97 -17.63
N ASP A 163 8.62 -8.32 -18.23
CA ASP A 163 8.54 -9.01 -19.54
C ASP A 163 9.24 -8.21 -20.66
N ASP A 164 9.00 -6.89 -20.72
CA ASP A 164 9.67 -5.99 -21.66
C ASP A 164 11.19 -6.00 -21.46
N LEU A 165 11.65 -5.94 -20.21
CA LEU A 165 13.09 -5.98 -19.90
C LEU A 165 13.71 -7.32 -20.30
N VAL A 166 13.04 -8.43 -20.04
CA VAL A 166 13.49 -9.76 -20.47
C VAL A 166 13.64 -9.78 -21.99
N GLY A 167 12.60 -9.41 -22.73
CA GLY A 167 12.64 -9.36 -24.19
C GLY A 167 13.70 -8.43 -24.78
N MET A 168 14.07 -7.35 -24.09
CA MET A 168 15.08 -6.38 -24.55
C MET A 168 16.52 -6.72 -24.14
N LYS A 169 16.70 -7.46 -23.05
CA LYS A 169 18.00 -7.59 -22.36
C LYS A 169 18.48 -9.02 -22.22
N THR A 170 17.72 -10.00 -22.70
CA THR A 170 18.17 -11.38 -22.76
C THR A 170 18.25 -11.86 -24.21
N TRP A 171 19.07 -12.88 -24.41
CA TRP A 171 19.26 -13.55 -25.69
C TRP A 171 19.19 -15.06 -25.49
N PRO A 172 18.80 -15.83 -26.52
CA PRO A 172 18.92 -17.27 -26.49
C PRO A 172 20.37 -17.69 -26.21
N HIS A 173 20.55 -18.65 -25.30
CA HIS A 173 21.87 -19.17 -24.96
C HIS A 173 22.41 -20.05 -26.10
N ARG A 174 23.64 -19.77 -26.58
CA ARG A 174 24.24 -20.43 -27.75
C ARG A 174 24.15 -21.94 -27.78
N VAL A 175 24.50 -22.58 -26.67
CA VAL A 175 24.63 -24.05 -26.56
C VAL A 175 23.28 -24.69 -26.18
N ALA A 176 22.37 -23.91 -25.61
CA ALA A 176 21.10 -24.39 -25.07
C ALA A 176 19.99 -23.41 -25.49
N PRO A 177 19.48 -23.49 -26.73
CA PRO A 177 18.56 -22.49 -27.29
C PRO A 177 17.23 -22.32 -26.54
N ASN A 178 16.87 -23.29 -25.69
CA ASN A 178 15.71 -23.19 -24.80
C ASN A 178 15.97 -22.32 -23.56
N ARG A 179 17.23 -21.93 -23.30
CA ARG A 179 17.61 -21.05 -22.21
C ARG A 179 17.82 -19.63 -22.71
N GLN A 180 17.59 -18.66 -21.84
CA GLN A 180 17.96 -17.27 -22.05
C GLN A 180 19.08 -16.86 -21.11
N THR A 181 19.81 -15.83 -21.51
CA THR A 181 20.86 -15.21 -20.70
C THR A 181 20.95 -13.72 -21.00
N ALA A 182 21.30 -12.91 -20.00
CA ALA A 182 21.61 -11.50 -20.18
C ALA A 182 23.05 -11.26 -20.69
N LEU A 183 23.81 -12.35 -20.89
CA LEU A 183 25.21 -12.37 -21.30
C LEU A 183 25.31 -12.74 -22.79
N PRO A 184 25.65 -11.80 -23.70
CA PRO A 184 25.79 -12.11 -25.13
C PRO A 184 26.97 -13.03 -25.41
N ASP A 185 26.88 -13.90 -26.43
CA ASP A 185 27.89 -14.91 -26.76
C ASP A 185 29.35 -14.41 -26.97
N ASN A 186 29.55 -13.12 -27.20
CA ASN A 186 30.83 -12.51 -27.53
C ASN A 186 31.43 -11.66 -26.41
N HIS A 187 30.95 -11.79 -25.17
CA HIS A 187 31.45 -11.04 -24.03
C HIS A 187 32.44 -11.85 -23.18
N ASP A 188 33.36 -11.16 -22.52
CA ASP A 188 34.26 -11.74 -21.51
C ASP A 188 33.54 -11.79 -20.16
N GLU A 189 33.29 -12.99 -19.65
CA GLU A 189 32.65 -13.22 -18.34
C GLU A 189 33.50 -12.66 -17.18
N TRP A 190 34.83 -12.59 -17.35
CA TRP A 190 35.75 -12.11 -16.31
C TRP A 190 35.89 -10.58 -16.29
N GLN A 191 35.55 -9.91 -17.40
CA GLN A 191 35.55 -8.45 -17.53
C GLN A 191 34.30 -7.97 -18.28
N PRO A 192 33.13 -8.11 -17.66
CA PRO A 192 31.88 -7.81 -18.32
C PRO A 192 31.77 -6.31 -18.61
N HIS A 193 31.24 -5.99 -19.79
CA HIS A 193 30.97 -4.61 -20.15
C HIS A 193 29.99 -3.98 -19.14
N PRO A 194 30.20 -2.73 -18.68
CA PRO A 194 29.35 -2.10 -17.66
C PRO A 194 27.85 -2.10 -18.01
N GLN A 195 27.49 -2.10 -19.29
CA GLN A 195 26.10 -2.19 -19.73
C GLN A 195 25.46 -3.55 -19.43
N ILE A 196 26.22 -4.65 -19.44
CA ILE A 196 25.71 -5.99 -19.10
C ILE A 196 25.38 -6.03 -17.61
N VAL A 197 26.32 -5.58 -16.77
CA VAL A 197 26.10 -5.47 -15.31
C VAL A 197 24.87 -4.61 -15.00
N LYS A 198 24.71 -3.48 -15.71
CA LYS A 198 23.51 -2.64 -15.59
C LYS A 198 22.23 -3.38 -15.98
N SER A 199 22.22 -4.09 -17.11
CA SER A 199 21.05 -4.86 -17.56
C SER A 199 20.67 -5.96 -16.58
N VAL A 200 21.64 -6.71 -16.06
CA VAL A 200 21.41 -7.74 -15.03
C VAL A 200 20.81 -7.13 -13.76
N ASN A 201 21.35 -5.99 -13.30
CA ASN A 201 20.82 -5.29 -12.14
C ASN A 201 19.38 -4.81 -12.35
N GLU A 202 19.05 -4.29 -13.53
CA GLU A 202 17.69 -3.87 -13.88
C GLU A 202 16.72 -5.06 -13.92
N LEU A 203 17.11 -6.21 -14.48
CA LEU A 203 16.32 -7.44 -14.46
C LEU A 203 16.08 -7.94 -13.03
N ASN A 204 17.15 -8.05 -12.23
CA ASN A 204 17.07 -8.47 -10.83
C ASN A 204 16.22 -7.52 -9.97
N GLN A 205 16.25 -6.22 -10.27
CA GLN A 205 15.42 -5.24 -9.56
C GLN A 205 13.95 -5.36 -9.99
N ALA A 206 13.67 -5.47 -11.28
CA ALA A 206 12.31 -5.63 -11.78
C ALA A 206 11.64 -6.93 -11.30
N ALA A 207 12.38 -8.04 -11.23
CA ALA A 207 11.90 -9.29 -10.65
C ALA A 207 11.49 -9.13 -9.17
N ARG A 208 12.32 -8.43 -8.37
CA ARG A 208 12.02 -8.11 -6.96
C ARG A 208 10.81 -7.19 -6.81
N GLU A 209 10.67 -6.19 -7.66
CA GLU A 209 9.52 -5.29 -7.65
C GLU A 209 8.22 -6.00 -8.04
N LEU A 210 8.28 -6.92 -9.01
CA LEU A 210 7.16 -7.79 -9.37
C LEU A 210 6.77 -8.70 -8.21
N LEU A 211 7.73 -9.36 -7.57
CA LEU A 211 7.47 -10.23 -6.42
C LEU A 211 6.83 -9.44 -5.26
N ALA A 212 7.36 -8.26 -4.94
CA ALA A 212 6.80 -7.41 -3.88
C ALA A 212 5.36 -6.98 -4.19
N ALA A 213 5.06 -6.65 -5.45
CA ALA A 213 3.69 -6.34 -5.88
C ALA A 213 2.78 -7.56 -5.77
N ALA A 214 3.25 -8.75 -6.15
CA ALA A 214 2.52 -10.01 -6.07
C ALA A 214 2.18 -10.37 -4.61
N ASP A 215 3.13 -10.23 -3.69
CA ASP A 215 2.94 -10.50 -2.26
C ASP A 215 1.96 -9.50 -1.62
N GLU A 216 2.05 -8.22 -1.97
CA GLU A 216 1.10 -7.20 -1.50
C GLU A 216 -0.32 -7.46 -2.02
N PHE A 217 -0.46 -7.84 -3.29
CA PHE A 217 -1.73 -8.23 -3.87
C PHE A 217 -2.33 -9.44 -3.15
N GLU A 218 -1.55 -10.49 -2.89
CA GLU A 218 -1.99 -11.67 -2.12
C GLU A 218 -2.40 -11.31 -0.69
N ARG A 219 -1.69 -10.39 -0.04
CA ARG A 219 -2.03 -9.91 1.31
C ARG A 219 -3.39 -9.24 1.34
N VAL A 220 -3.69 -8.38 0.35
CA VAL A 220 -4.97 -7.67 0.25
C VAL A 220 -6.10 -8.62 -0.15
N SER A 221 -5.87 -9.47 -1.16
CA SER A 221 -6.91 -10.35 -1.70
C SER A 221 -7.37 -11.40 -0.70
N LYS A 222 -6.47 -11.95 0.14
CA LYS A 222 -6.82 -12.89 1.23
C LYS A 222 -7.82 -12.33 2.22
N PHE A 223 -7.80 -11.02 2.49
CA PHE A 223 -8.74 -10.39 3.42
C PHE A 223 -10.10 -10.09 2.79
N ARG A 224 -10.11 -9.76 1.49
CA ARG A 224 -11.29 -9.29 0.76
C ARG A 224 -12.09 -10.44 0.12
N ILE A 225 -11.38 -11.46 -0.36
CA ILE A 225 -11.92 -12.61 -1.08
C ILE A 225 -11.54 -13.87 -0.29
N PRO A 226 -12.34 -14.26 0.72
CA PRO A 226 -12.15 -15.52 1.41
C PRO A 226 -12.44 -16.67 0.44
N ILE A 227 -11.37 -17.25 -0.11
CA ILE A 227 -11.46 -18.49 -0.86
C ILE A 227 -11.43 -19.62 0.17
N VAL A 228 -12.53 -20.36 0.27
CA VAL A 228 -12.68 -21.57 1.10
C VAL A 228 -12.00 -22.75 0.42
#